data_AF-A0A512TRV6-F1
#
_entry.id   AF-A0A512TRV6-F1
#
_cell.length_a   1.000
_cell.length_b   1.000
_cell.length_c   1.000
_cell.angle_alpha   90.00
_cell.angle_beta   90.00
_cell.angle_gamma   90.00
#
_symmetry.space_group_name_H-M   'P 1'
#
loop_
_entity.id
_entity.type
_entity.pdbx_description
1 polymer ?
#
loop_
_entity_poly.entity_id
_entity_poly.type
_entity_poly.pdbx_seq_one_letter_code
_entity_poly.pdbx_strand_id
1 'polypeptide(L)'
;MKNTIKTVIFAVALTLSTQVLASATPTSNDTQIQQNQLEQNKNSLKEAQDKRQELELSIEKLDNQIEDYMMKIEENKKSIAKTENDINTTKKQITQVEEEVKNQQEVLDQRVRSMYINGQASYLKILLESENFSDLVTRAEAIRKIIGIDKEIISDLNDKKSEVEEKKSSLEVKYNDLLALKTENEDKLTNLNNNIADQKKLIEEAKTQEKLLSSKVDESQALVDATMNEVKKIREEAPKYNVTPSRGAAPANTTTSTSAPISDNNIIAYASNFLGTPYLWGGTSPSTGFDCSGFT
;
A
#
# COMPACT_ATOMS: atom_id res chain seq x y z
N MET A 1 0.46 -20.03 -1.87
CA MET A 1 0.61 -19.40 -0.54
C MET A 1 -0.53 -18.40 -0.37
N LYS A 2 -1.72 -18.88 0.02
CA LYS A 2 -2.36 -18.56 1.30
C LYS A 2 -2.43 -17.05 1.57
N ASN A 3 -3.47 -16.43 1.03
CA ASN A 3 -3.97 -15.11 1.40
C ASN A 3 -4.42 -15.16 2.86
N THR A 4 -3.49 -14.96 3.78
CA THR A 4 -3.75 -14.77 5.21
C THR A 4 -3.22 -13.40 5.61
N ILE A 5 -3.80 -12.35 5.03
CA ILE A 5 -3.64 -10.98 5.56
C ILE A 5 -4.98 -10.58 6.15
N LYS A 6 -5.15 -11.10 7.37
CA LYS A 6 -5.61 -10.36 8.54
C LYS A 6 -6.89 -9.56 8.31
N THR A 7 -8.01 -10.26 8.45
CA THR A 7 -9.16 -9.78 9.20
C THR A 7 -8.66 -9.15 10.50
N VAL A 8 -8.38 -7.85 10.50
CA VAL A 8 -8.24 -7.10 11.76
C VAL A 8 -9.65 -6.99 12.27
N ILE A 9 -9.93 -7.92 13.18
CA ILE A 9 -11.15 -8.06 13.97
C ILE A 9 -11.61 -6.66 14.39
N PHE A 10 -12.72 -6.23 13.80
CA PHE A 10 -13.51 -5.06 14.20
C PHE A 10 -14.24 -5.40 15.51
N ALA A 11 -13.48 -5.75 16.56
CA ALA A 11 -13.99 -5.94 17.90
C ALA A 11 -13.50 -4.77 18.76
N VAL A 12 -14.02 -3.58 18.46
CA VAL A 12 -14.21 -2.62 19.54
C VAL A 12 -15.36 -3.19 20.34
N ALA A 13 -15.01 -3.84 21.45
CA ALA A 13 -15.95 -4.44 22.39
C ALA A 13 -16.98 -3.38 22.82
N LEU A 14 -18.14 -3.43 22.19
CA LEU A 14 -19.31 -2.63 22.53
C LEU A 14 -19.98 -3.24 23.77
N THR A 15 -19.28 -3.26 24.90
CA THR A 15 -19.88 -3.63 26.19
C THR A 15 -19.50 -2.58 27.21
N LEU A 16 -20.40 -1.63 27.43
CA LEU A 16 -20.65 -1.01 28.72
C LEU A 16 -22.04 -0.38 28.65
N SER A 17 -23.05 -1.23 28.71
CA SER A 17 -24.35 -0.84 29.26
C SER A 17 -24.17 -0.68 30.76
N THR A 18 -23.72 0.49 31.22
CA THR A 18 -23.76 0.79 32.65
C THR A 18 -25.18 1.22 32.98
N GLN A 19 -25.91 0.33 33.65
CA GLN A 19 -27.11 0.71 34.37
C GLN A 19 -26.71 1.81 35.37
N VAL A 20 -27.43 2.92 35.34
CA VAL A 20 -27.30 3.99 36.33
C VAL A 20 -27.80 3.44 37.67
N LEU A 21 -26.90 2.89 38.47
CA LEU A 21 -27.16 2.66 39.88
C LEU A 21 -27.06 4.01 40.58
N ALA A 22 -28.21 4.62 40.83
CA ALA A 22 -28.35 5.79 41.69
C ALA A 22 -27.89 5.43 43.12
N SER A 23 -26.61 5.61 43.38
CA SER A 23 -26.01 5.58 44.71
C SER A 23 -25.71 7.02 45.10
N ALA A 24 -25.93 7.38 46.37
CA ALA A 24 -25.62 8.70 46.91
C ALA A 24 -24.09 8.88 47.05
N THR A 25 -23.39 8.91 45.92
CA THR A 25 -21.95 9.23 45.83
C THR A 25 -21.76 10.75 45.76
N PRO A 26 -20.65 11.30 46.29
CA PRO A 26 -20.38 12.72 46.17
C PRO A 26 -20.28 13.08 44.67
N THR A 27 -21.01 14.12 44.25
CA THR A 27 -21.14 14.59 42.85
C THR A 27 -19.78 14.82 42.14
N SER A 28 -18.70 14.99 42.92
CA SER A 28 -17.32 15.06 42.41
C SER A 28 -16.83 13.76 41.77
N ASN A 29 -17.20 12.59 42.29
CA ASN A 29 -16.78 11.30 41.73
C ASN A 29 -17.49 11.00 40.41
N ASP A 30 -18.78 11.34 40.30
CA ASP A 30 -19.54 11.17 39.07
C ASP A 30 -19.03 12.08 37.94
N THR A 31 -18.59 13.29 38.29
CA THR A 31 -17.97 14.23 37.34
C THR A 31 -16.68 13.63 36.76
N GLN A 32 -15.82 13.04 37.60
CA GLN A 32 -14.56 12.44 37.14
C GLN A 32 -14.78 11.19 36.27
N ILE A 33 -15.76 10.35 36.61
CA ILE A 33 -16.12 9.17 35.81
C ILE A 33 -16.62 9.59 34.41
N GLN A 34 -17.51 10.59 34.35
CA GLN A 34 -18.04 11.09 33.08
C GLN A 34 -16.96 11.77 32.22
N GLN A 35 -16.02 12.50 32.84
CA GLN A 35 -14.88 13.08 32.13
C GLN A 35 -13.94 12.02 31.54
N ASN A 36 -13.63 10.97 32.30
CA ASN A 36 -12.82 9.85 31.80
C ASN A 36 -13.51 9.13 30.64
N GLN A 37 -14.84 8.94 30.71
CA GLN A 37 -15.62 8.32 29.65
C GLN A 37 -15.67 9.18 28.37
N LEU A 38 -15.81 10.50 28.53
CA LEU A 38 -15.72 11.45 27.42
C LEU A 38 -14.34 11.41 26.75
N GLU A 39 -13.26 11.37 27.54
CA GLU A 39 -11.89 11.27 27.01
C GLU A 39 -11.68 9.94 26.27
N GLN A 40 -12.15 8.83 26.83
CA GLN A 40 -12.09 7.52 26.16
C GLN A 40 -12.84 7.52 24.83
N ASN A 41 -14.03 8.13 24.76
CA ASN A 41 -14.80 8.25 23.53
C ASN A 41 -14.10 9.15 22.50
N LYS A 42 -13.49 10.26 22.93
CA LYS A 42 -12.69 11.14 22.04
C LYS A 42 -11.47 10.41 21.48
N ASN A 43 -10.76 9.65 22.30
CA ASN A 43 -9.62 8.84 21.87
C ASN A 43 -10.04 7.76 20.87
N SER A 44 -11.15 7.06 21.15
CA SER A 44 -11.69 6.04 20.24
C SER A 44 -12.12 6.64 18.89
N LEU A 45 -12.73 7.82 18.89
CA LEU A 45 -13.08 8.53 17.65
C LEU A 45 -11.83 8.91 16.85
N LYS A 46 -10.81 9.43 17.53
CA LYS A 46 -9.54 9.79 16.90
C LYS A 46 -8.84 8.58 16.29
N GLU A 47 -8.80 7.45 16.99
CA GLU A 47 -8.25 6.19 16.45
C GLU A 47 -9.00 5.72 15.20
N ALA A 48 -10.33 5.81 15.19
CA ALA A 48 -11.14 5.46 14.01
C ALA A 48 -10.84 6.39 12.82
N GLN A 49 -10.71 7.70 13.06
CA GLN A 49 -10.33 8.70 12.05
C GLN A 49 -8.93 8.45 11.49
N ASP A 50 -7.95 8.23 12.38
CA ASP A 50 -6.57 7.93 12.02
C ASP A 50 -6.51 6.65 11.16
N LYS A 51 -7.32 5.63 11.49
CA LYS A 51 -7.42 4.38 10.70
C LYS A 51 -8.03 4.59 9.32
N ARG A 52 -9.09 5.40 9.21
CA ARG A 52 -9.68 5.75 7.90
C ARG A 52 -8.64 6.46 7.02
N GLN A 53 -7.91 7.42 7.58
CA GLN A 53 -6.86 8.13 6.85
C GLN A 53 -5.75 7.19 6.38
N GLU A 54 -5.34 6.22 7.20
CA GLU A 54 -4.37 5.20 6.80
C GLU A 54 -4.86 4.36 5.62
N LEU A 55 -6.15 3.98 5.60
CA LEU A 55 -6.77 3.28 4.47
C LEU A 55 -6.79 4.14 3.20
N GLU A 56 -7.11 5.43 3.31
CA GLU A 56 -7.11 6.37 2.19
C GLU A 56 -5.70 6.51 1.58
N LEU A 57 -4.67 6.67 2.41
CA LEU A 57 -3.26 6.71 1.97
C LEU A 57 -2.81 5.39 1.32
N SER A 58 -3.31 4.26 1.84
CA SER A 58 -3.06 2.95 1.23
C SER A 58 -3.68 2.85 -0.17
N ILE A 59 -4.91 3.35 -0.38
CA ILE A 59 -5.53 3.41 -1.70
C ILE A 59 -4.69 4.27 -2.66
N GLU A 60 -4.24 5.44 -2.23
CA GLU A 60 -3.38 6.31 -3.06
C GLU A 60 -2.10 5.59 -3.50
N LYS A 61 -1.47 4.82 -2.61
CA LYS A 61 -0.30 4.00 -2.96
C LYS A 61 -0.64 2.91 -3.97
N LEU A 62 -1.79 2.25 -3.84
CA LEU A 62 -2.24 1.22 -4.77
C LEU A 62 -2.57 1.83 -6.14
N ASP A 63 -3.18 3.01 -6.20
CA ASP A 63 -3.46 3.74 -7.45
C ASP A 63 -2.16 4.08 -8.21
N ASN A 64 -1.14 4.56 -7.50
CA ASN A 64 0.19 4.78 -8.09
C ASN A 64 0.81 3.49 -8.66
N GLN A 65 0.61 2.35 -7.97
CA GLN A 65 1.06 1.06 -8.49
C GLN A 65 0.27 0.63 -9.73
N ILE A 66 -1.03 0.91 -9.80
CA ILE A 66 -1.85 0.65 -10.98
C ILE A 66 -1.31 1.44 -12.18
N GLU A 67 -1.02 2.73 -12.01
CA GLU A 67 -0.46 3.57 -13.08
C GLU A 67 0.86 3.01 -13.63
N ASP A 68 1.78 2.61 -12.74
CA ASP A 68 3.05 1.96 -13.12
C ASP A 68 2.83 0.66 -13.92
N TYR A 69 1.92 -0.21 -13.48
CA TYR A 69 1.63 -1.44 -14.22
C TYR A 69 0.91 -1.17 -15.55
N MET A 70 0.05 -0.16 -15.63
CA MET A 70 -0.58 0.26 -16.89
C MET A 70 0.46 0.74 -17.90
N MET A 71 1.43 1.55 -17.46
CA MET A 71 2.54 1.98 -18.32
C MET A 71 3.36 0.79 -18.83
N LYS A 72 3.71 -0.15 -17.94
CA LYS A 72 4.45 -1.38 -18.31
C LYS A 72 3.69 -2.25 -19.30
N ILE A 73 2.36 -2.37 -19.16
CA ILE A 73 1.52 -3.11 -20.10
C ILE A 73 1.56 -2.47 -21.49
N GLU A 74 1.44 -1.15 -21.56
CA GLU A 74 1.50 -0.42 -22.85
C GLU A 74 2.89 -0.50 -23.51
N GLU A 75 3.96 -0.43 -22.72
CA GLU A 75 5.32 -0.65 -23.22
C GLU A 75 5.52 -2.08 -23.74
N ASN A 76 5.02 -3.09 -23.01
CA ASN A 76 5.06 -4.49 -23.43
C ASN A 76 4.29 -4.69 -24.73
N LYS A 77 3.08 -4.11 -24.88
CA LYS A 77 2.29 -4.17 -26.13
C LYS A 77 3.06 -3.61 -27.32
N LYS A 78 3.71 -2.45 -27.16
CA LYS A 78 4.55 -1.86 -28.21
C LYS A 78 5.73 -2.76 -28.57
N SER A 79 6.39 -3.32 -27.57
CA SER A 79 7.52 -4.23 -27.75
C SER A 79 7.12 -5.55 -28.42
N ILE A 80 5.95 -6.09 -28.09
CA ILE A 80 5.34 -7.28 -28.72
C ILE A 80 5.11 -7.00 -30.21
N ALA A 81 4.42 -5.90 -30.55
CA ALA A 81 4.13 -5.55 -31.94
C ALA A 81 5.41 -5.32 -32.76
N LYS A 82 6.44 -4.71 -32.17
CA LYS A 82 7.75 -4.56 -32.81
C LYS A 82 8.40 -5.93 -33.05
N THR A 83 8.45 -6.77 -32.02
CA THR A 83 9.08 -8.10 -32.09
C THR A 83 8.37 -9.00 -33.10
N GLU A 84 7.04 -8.94 -33.20
CA GLU A 84 6.26 -9.66 -34.21
C GLU A 84 6.61 -9.22 -35.64
N ASN A 85 6.77 -7.91 -35.87
CA ASN A 85 7.23 -7.39 -37.16
C ASN A 85 8.67 -7.83 -37.48
N ASP A 86 9.56 -7.84 -36.50
CA ASP A 86 10.94 -8.31 -36.64
C ASP A 86 10.97 -9.81 -36.98
N ILE A 87 10.13 -10.64 -36.35
CA ILE A 87 9.96 -12.06 -36.66
C ILE A 87 9.49 -12.24 -38.11
N ASN A 88 8.47 -11.49 -38.55
CA ASN A 88 7.95 -11.58 -39.91
C ASN A 88 8.97 -11.15 -40.96
N THR A 89 9.76 -10.12 -40.67
CA THR A 89 10.87 -9.68 -41.52
C THR A 89 11.95 -10.74 -41.61
N THR A 90 12.34 -11.32 -40.46
CA THR A 90 13.35 -12.39 -40.39
C THR A 90 12.89 -13.64 -41.14
N LYS A 91 11.60 -14.02 -41.05
CA LYS A 91 11.03 -15.12 -41.84
C LYS A 91 11.18 -14.90 -43.36
N LYS A 92 10.95 -13.68 -43.84
CA LYS A 92 11.15 -13.34 -45.27
C LYS A 92 12.61 -13.46 -45.67
N GLN A 93 13.54 -13.01 -44.81
CA GLN A 93 14.97 -13.15 -45.05
C GLN A 93 15.41 -14.61 -45.13
N ILE A 94 14.88 -15.49 -44.28
CA ILE A 94 15.15 -16.94 -44.36
C ILE A 94 14.71 -17.47 -45.72
N THR A 95 13.49 -17.17 -46.16
CA THR A 95 12.99 -17.64 -47.47
C THR A 95 13.84 -17.12 -48.64
N GLN A 96 14.29 -15.86 -48.57
CA GLN A 96 15.18 -15.28 -49.59
C GLN A 96 16.54 -16.00 -49.63
N VAL A 97 17.17 -16.22 -48.47
CA VAL A 97 18.46 -16.92 -48.39
C VAL A 97 18.31 -18.38 -48.85
N GLU A 98 17.20 -19.05 -48.53
CA GLU A 98 16.91 -20.40 -49.03
C GLU A 98 16.81 -20.47 -50.56
N GLU A 99 16.19 -19.46 -51.18
CA GLU A 99 16.11 -19.34 -52.63
C GLU A 99 17.49 -19.04 -53.25
N GLU A 100 18.28 -18.16 -52.63
CA GLU A 100 19.66 -17.87 -53.04
C GLU A 100 20.56 -19.11 -52.99
N VAL A 101 20.50 -19.88 -51.90
CA VAL A 101 21.23 -21.16 -51.74
C VAL A 101 20.84 -22.13 -52.86
N LYS A 102 19.54 -22.29 -53.12
CA LYS A 102 19.03 -23.18 -54.17
C LYS A 102 19.53 -22.76 -55.55
N ASN A 103 19.42 -21.47 -55.88
CA ASN A 103 19.88 -20.94 -57.17
C ASN A 103 21.39 -21.13 -57.35
N GLN A 104 22.18 -20.89 -56.30
CA GLN A 104 23.63 -21.07 -56.35
C GLN A 104 24.02 -22.55 -56.48
N GLN A 105 23.28 -23.45 -55.82
CA GLN A 105 23.45 -24.90 -55.98
C GLN A 105 23.12 -25.35 -57.41
N GLU A 106 22.04 -24.86 -58.00
CA GLU A 106 21.68 -25.16 -59.40
C GLU A 106 22.77 -24.68 -60.39
N VAL A 107 23.36 -23.50 -60.17
CA VAL A 107 24.48 -22.99 -60.98
C VAL A 107 25.71 -23.88 -60.83
N LEU A 108 26.06 -24.29 -59.61
CA LEU A 108 27.16 -25.22 -59.37
C LEU A 108 26.90 -26.57 -60.03
N ASP A 109 25.69 -27.12 -59.90
CA ASP A 109 25.29 -28.40 -60.49
C ASP A 109 25.33 -28.35 -62.02
N GLN A 110 24.83 -27.27 -62.63
CA GLN A 110 24.94 -27.05 -64.07
C GLN A 110 26.41 -26.99 -64.51
N ARG A 111 27.27 -26.28 -63.76
CA ARG A 111 28.71 -26.18 -64.05
C ARG A 111 29.41 -27.54 -63.96
N VAL A 112 29.17 -28.30 -62.89
CA VAL A 112 29.73 -29.65 -62.69
C VAL A 112 29.18 -30.63 -63.73
N ARG A 113 27.88 -30.56 -64.04
CA ARG A 113 27.26 -31.39 -65.07
C ARG A 113 27.79 -31.05 -66.46
N SER A 114 28.00 -29.79 -66.79
CA SER A 114 28.63 -29.38 -68.05
C SER A 114 30.09 -29.85 -68.13
N MET A 115 30.82 -29.91 -67.00
CA MET A 115 32.14 -30.54 -66.94
C MET A 115 32.07 -32.05 -67.23
N TYR A 116 31.00 -32.72 -66.81
CA TYR A 116 30.84 -34.18 -66.97
C TYR A 116 30.24 -34.60 -68.33
N ILE A 117 29.12 -34.00 -68.76
CA ILE A 117 28.30 -34.42 -69.91
C ILE A 117 28.85 -33.93 -71.25
N ASN A 118 29.47 -32.74 -71.31
CA ASN A 118 30.17 -32.31 -72.53
C ASN A 118 31.45 -33.12 -72.80
N GLY A 119 31.68 -34.19 -72.02
CA GLY A 119 32.72 -35.20 -72.19
C GLY A 119 34.12 -34.66 -71.95
N GLN A 120 35.13 -35.54 -72.12
CA GLN A 120 36.56 -35.19 -72.13
C GLN A 120 36.93 -34.08 -73.15
N ALA A 121 35.99 -33.53 -73.92
CA ALA A 121 36.24 -32.63 -75.03
C ALA A 121 35.92 -31.14 -74.73
N SER A 122 35.58 -30.72 -73.50
CA SER A 122 35.38 -29.29 -73.22
C SER A 122 36.38 -28.74 -72.21
N TYR A 123 36.37 -29.14 -70.94
CA TYR A 123 37.40 -28.70 -70.00
C TYR A 123 38.71 -29.49 -70.14
N LEU A 124 38.66 -30.82 -70.36
CA LEU A 124 39.86 -31.55 -70.74
C LEU A 124 40.39 -31.04 -72.09
N LYS A 125 39.54 -30.63 -73.04
CA LYS A 125 39.97 -29.97 -74.27
C LYS A 125 40.56 -28.59 -74.01
N ILE A 126 39.96 -27.73 -73.19
CA ILE A 126 40.52 -26.43 -72.79
C ILE A 126 41.89 -26.63 -72.11
N LEU A 127 42.04 -27.69 -71.32
CA LEU A 127 43.31 -28.09 -70.70
C LEU A 127 44.30 -28.66 -71.74
N LEU A 128 43.86 -29.52 -72.66
CA LEU A 128 44.70 -30.17 -73.69
C LEU A 128 45.03 -29.27 -74.90
N GLU A 129 44.24 -28.21 -75.15
CA GLU A 129 44.50 -27.12 -76.10
C GLU A 129 45.48 -26.09 -75.53
N SER A 130 45.99 -26.30 -74.31
CA SER A 130 47.01 -25.43 -73.74
C SER A 130 48.24 -25.36 -74.64
N GLU A 131 48.78 -24.18 -74.87
CA GLU A 131 49.93 -23.98 -75.77
C GLU A 131 51.23 -24.59 -75.20
N ASN A 132 51.32 -24.71 -73.88
CA ASN A 132 52.46 -25.25 -73.14
C ASN A 132 52.05 -25.67 -71.72
N PHE A 133 52.98 -26.30 -70.99
CA PHE A 133 52.74 -26.76 -69.61
C PHE A 133 52.34 -25.64 -68.64
N SER A 134 52.86 -24.42 -68.82
CA SER A 134 52.50 -23.28 -67.95
C SER A 134 51.05 -22.86 -68.14
N ASP A 135 50.54 -22.87 -69.38
CA ASP A 135 49.15 -22.57 -69.71
C ASP A 135 48.20 -23.65 -69.16
N LEU A 136 48.57 -24.94 -69.29
CA LEU A 136 47.83 -26.06 -68.68
C LEU A 136 47.60 -25.85 -67.17
N VAL A 137 48.68 -25.56 -66.44
CA VAL A 137 48.64 -25.34 -64.99
C VAL A 137 47.74 -24.15 -64.65
N THR A 138 47.89 -23.03 -65.36
CA THR A 138 47.09 -21.81 -65.14
C THR A 138 45.60 -22.07 -65.32
N ARG A 139 45.21 -22.83 -66.37
CA ARG A 139 43.81 -23.19 -66.63
C ARG A 139 43.24 -24.14 -65.59
N ALA A 140 44.03 -25.12 -65.15
CA ALA A 140 43.61 -26.05 -64.09
C ALA A 140 43.39 -25.32 -62.75
N GLU A 141 44.28 -24.39 -62.40
CA GLU A 141 44.13 -23.54 -61.24
C GLU A 141 42.89 -22.64 -61.33
N ALA A 142 42.63 -22.05 -62.50
CA ALA A 142 41.44 -21.22 -62.72
C ALA A 142 40.14 -22.01 -62.51
N ILE A 143 40.02 -23.22 -63.07
CA ILE A 143 38.84 -24.09 -62.88
C ILE A 143 38.68 -24.46 -61.41
N ARG A 144 39.76 -24.88 -60.75
CA ARG A 144 39.74 -25.22 -59.31
C ARG A 144 39.30 -24.02 -58.47
N LYS A 145 39.79 -22.82 -58.79
CA LYS A 145 39.43 -21.58 -58.11
C LYS A 145 37.95 -21.24 -58.29
N ILE A 146 37.40 -21.40 -59.51
CA ILE A 146 35.99 -21.16 -59.81
C ILE A 146 35.06 -22.07 -58.99
N ILE A 147 35.34 -23.38 -58.95
CA ILE A 147 34.55 -24.33 -58.13
C ILE A 147 34.72 -24.03 -56.64
N GLY A 148 35.93 -23.63 -56.22
CA GLY A 148 36.20 -23.18 -54.86
C GLY A 148 35.30 -22.01 -54.46
N ILE A 149 35.20 -20.99 -55.31
CA ILE A 149 34.34 -19.81 -55.10
C ILE A 149 32.86 -20.23 -55.00
N ASP A 150 32.37 -21.12 -55.87
CA ASP A 150 30.97 -21.55 -55.79
C ASP A 150 30.64 -22.22 -54.46
N LYS A 151 31.54 -23.11 -53.99
CA LYS A 151 31.39 -23.79 -52.71
C LYS A 151 31.47 -22.82 -51.55
N GLU A 152 32.35 -21.83 -51.63
CA GLU A 152 32.50 -20.76 -50.64
C GLU A 152 31.21 -19.93 -50.55
N ILE A 153 30.65 -19.47 -51.67
CA ILE A 153 29.38 -18.73 -51.70
C ILE A 153 28.24 -19.56 -51.08
N ILE A 154 28.13 -20.84 -51.42
CA ILE A 154 27.10 -21.73 -50.83
C ILE A 154 27.32 -21.89 -49.32
N SER A 155 28.58 -22.02 -48.88
CA SER A 155 28.92 -22.06 -47.46
C SER A 155 28.49 -20.78 -46.75
N ASP A 156 28.89 -19.62 -47.28
CA ASP A 156 28.56 -18.30 -46.72
C ASP A 156 27.04 -18.07 -46.63
N LEU A 157 26.29 -18.52 -47.64
CA LEU A 157 24.83 -18.43 -47.63
C LEU A 157 24.20 -19.37 -46.59
N ASN A 158 24.74 -20.57 -46.40
CA ASN A 158 24.28 -21.48 -45.35
C ASN A 158 24.60 -20.93 -43.95
N ASP A 159 25.79 -20.36 -43.75
CA ASP A 159 26.17 -19.72 -42.49
C ASP A 159 25.24 -18.53 -42.19
N LYS A 160 24.96 -17.70 -43.20
CA LYS A 160 23.98 -16.61 -43.10
C LYS A 160 22.57 -17.12 -42.80
N LYS A 161 22.16 -18.25 -43.40
CA LYS A 161 20.87 -18.88 -43.09
C LYS A 161 20.81 -19.26 -41.60
N SER A 162 21.84 -19.92 -41.09
CA SER A 162 21.93 -20.30 -39.68
C SER A 162 21.89 -19.10 -38.75
N GLU A 163 22.62 -18.02 -39.05
CA GLU A 163 22.59 -16.78 -38.26
C GLU A 163 21.17 -16.17 -38.20
N VAL A 164 20.46 -16.14 -39.33
CA VAL A 164 19.10 -15.58 -39.41
C VAL A 164 18.09 -16.50 -38.69
N GLU A 165 18.27 -17.82 -38.74
CA GLU A 165 17.46 -18.78 -37.97
C GLU A 165 17.67 -18.65 -36.45
N GLU A 166 18.92 -18.50 -36.00
CA GLU A 166 19.24 -18.24 -34.59
C GLU A 166 18.61 -16.92 -34.12
N LYS A 167 18.71 -15.87 -34.93
CA LYS A 167 18.07 -14.58 -34.66
C LYS A 167 16.55 -14.72 -34.55
N LYS A 168 15.90 -15.49 -35.43
CA LYS A 168 14.46 -15.78 -35.35
C LYS A 168 14.12 -16.48 -34.03
N SER A 169 14.88 -17.51 -33.65
CA SER A 169 14.66 -18.24 -32.40
C SER A 169 14.77 -17.31 -31.18
N SER A 170 15.80 -16.45 -31.15
CA SER A 170 15.95 -15.44 -30.08
C SER A 170 14.77 -14.47 -30.01
N LEU A 171 14.26 -14.01 -31.17
CA LEU A 171 13.08 -13.15 -31.22
C LEU A 171 11.80 -13.86 -30.74
N GLU A 172 11.62 -15.14 -31.07
CA GLU A 172 10.48 -15.94 -30.61
C GLU A 172 10.50 -16.16 -29.09
N VAL A 173 11.68 -16.41 -28.50
CA VAL A 173 11.85 -16.46 -27.03
C VAL A 173 11.47 -15.12 -26.41
N LYS A 174 12.03 -14.02 -26.91
CA LYS A 174 11.72 -12.66 -26.43
C LYS A 174 10.23 -12.33 -26.54
N TYR A 175 9.58 -12.74 -27.62
CA TYR A 175 8.14 -12.54 -27.83
C TYR A 175 7.32 -13.25 -26.74
N ASN A 176 7.65 -14.51 -26.44
CA ASN A 176 6.98 -15.28 -25.39
C ASN A 176 7.21 -14.69 -23.99
N ASP A 177 8.44 -14.23 -23.70
CA ASP A 177 8.75 -13.55 -22.44
C ASP A 177 7.93 -12.27 -22.27
N LEU A 178 7.81 -11.47 -23.33
CA LEU A 178 6.99 -10.25 -23.32
C LEU A 178 5.49 -10.55 -23.12
N LEU A 179 4.98 -11.63 -23.71
CA LEU A 179 3.62 -12.09 -23.48
C LEU A 179 3.41 -12.51 -22.02
N ALA A 180 4.33 -13.30 -21.47
CA ALA A 180 4.26 -13.72 -20.07
C ALA A 180 4.28 -12.51 -19.11
N LEU A 181 5.19 -11.55 -19.34
CA LEU A 181 5.26 -10.31 -18.56
C LEU A 181 3.99 -9.47 -18.68
N LYS A 182 3.38 -9.39 -19.87
CA LYS A 182 2.11 -8.71 -20.07
C LYS A 182 1.00 -9.37 -19.23
N THR A 183 0.85 -10.69 -19.31
CA THR A 183 -0.16 -11.42 -18.55
C THR A 183 0.06 -11.28 -17.05
N GLU A 184 1.30 -11.39 -16.57
CA GLU A 184 1.63 -11.20 -15.15
C GLU A 184 1.24 -9.78 -14.67
N ASN A 185 1.48 -8.75 -15.48
CA ASN A 185 1.09 -7.38 -15.14
C ASN A 185 -0.44 -7.19 -15.13
N GLU A 186 -1.18 -7.83 -16.03
CA GLU A 186 -2.66 -7.82 -16.05
C GLU A 186 -3.25 -8.51 -14.81
N ASP A 187 -2.65 -9.61 -14.36
CA ASP A 187 -3.02 -10.30 -13.11
C ASP A 187 -2.74 -9.43 -11.87
N LYS A 188 -1.58 -8.76 -11.84
CA LYS A 188 -1.25 -7.80 -10.76
C LYS A 188 -2.24 -6.64 -10.72
N LEU A 189 -2.62 -6.09 -11.88
CA LEU A 189 -3.61 -5.02 -11.97
C LEU A 189 -4.97 -5.47 -11.43
N THR A 190 -5.40 -6.69 -11.77
CA THR A 190 -6.65 -7.27 -11.23
C THR A 190 -6.59 -7.39 -9.71
N ASN A 191 -5.48 -7.87 -9.15
CA ASN A 191 -5.29 -7.98 -7.70
C ASN A 191 -5.28 -6.62 -7.00
N LEU A 192 -4.62 -5.60 -7.57
CA LEU A 192 -4.61 -4.25 -7.03
C LEU A 192 -6.02 -3.65 -7.00
N ASN A 193 -6.81 -3.81 -8.07
CA ASN A 193 -8.19 -3.34 -8.11
C ASN A 193 -9.08 -4.01 -7.07
N ASN A 194 -8.91 -5.33 -6.85
CA ASN A 194 -9.62 -6.04 -5.78
C ASN A 194 -9.23 -5.50 -4.40
N ASN A 195 -7.95 -5.25 -4.14
CA ASN A 195 -7.49 -4.66 -2.88
C ASN A 195 -8.09 -3.26 -2.63
N ILE A 196 -8.17 -2.43 -3.66
CA ILE A 196 -8.83 -1.11 -3.57
C ILE A 196 -10.32 -1.27 -3.26
N ALA A 197 -11.00 -2.22 -3.92
CA ALA A 197 -12.42 -2.48 -3.67
C ALA A 197 -12.67 -2.91 -2.21
N ASP A 198 -11.81 -3.75 -1.66
CA ASP A 198 -11.92 -4.18 -0.25
C ASP A 198 -11.56 -3.06 0.73
N GLN A 199 -10.54 -2.24 0.45
CA GLN A 199 -10.22 -1.06 1.27
C GLN A 199 -11.35 -0.03 1.25
N LYS A 200 -12.04 0.16 0.12
CA LYS A 200 -13.22 1.03 0.04
C LYS A 200 -14.36 0.54 0.95
N LYS A 201 -14.59 -0.77 1.05
CA LYS A 201 -15.57 -1.32 2.00
C LYS A 201 -15.16 -1.02 3.44
N LEU A 202 -13.89 -1.21 3.78
CA LEU A 202 -13.36 -0.90 5.12
C LEU A 202 -13.47 0.59 5.46
N ILE A 203 -13.30 1.49 4.48
CA ILE A 203 -13.50 2.93 4.67
C ILE A 203 -14.96 3.25 4.99
N GLU A 204 -15.92 2.63 4.29
CA GLU A 204 -17.34 2.82 4.58
C GLU A 204 -17.70 2.29 5.99
N GLU A 205 -17.18 1.12 6.37
CA GLU A 205 -17.31 0.59 7.73
C GLU A 205 -16.71 1.56 8.77
N ALA A 206 -15.50 2.08 8.53
CA ALA A 206 -14.84 3.06 9.40
C ALA A 206 -15.67 4.34 9.55
N LYS A 207 -16.22 4.89 8.46
CA LYS A 207 -17.11 6.07 8.49
C LYS A 207 -18.35 5.82 9.33
N THR A 208 -18.96 4.63 9.25
CA THR A 208 -20.11 4.30 10.10
C THR A 208 -19.74 4.24 11.58
N GLN A 209 -18.57 3.68 11.91
CA GLN A 209 -18.03 3.68 13.27
C GLN A 209 -17.74 5.09 13.79
N GLU A 210 -17.09 5.92 12.99
CA GLU A 210 -16.81 7.30 13.36
C GLU A 210 -18.09 8.07 13.67
N LYS A 211 -19.14 7.89 12.87
CA LYS A 211 -20.43 8.51 13.12
C LYS A 211 -21.01 8.08 14.47
N LEU A 212 -20.95 6.77 14.78
CA LEU A 212 -21.42 6.24 16.07
C LEU A 212 -20.59 6.80 17.24
N LEU A 213 -19.27 6.83 17.11
CA LEU A 213 -18.35 7.34 18.12
C LEU A 213 -18.52 8.85 18.32
N SER A 214 -18.75 9.61 17.25
CA SER A 214 -19.08 11.03 17.31
C SER A 214 -20.35 11.27 18.12
N SER A 215 -21.42 10.51 17.86
CA SER A 215 -22.65 10.62 18.66
C SER A 215 -22.44 10.29 20.14
N LYS A 216 -21.58 9.30 20.46
CA LYS A 216 -21.21 8.99 21.86
C LYS A 216 -20.38 10.10 22.52
N VAL A 217 -19.49 10.74 21.77
CA VAL A 217 -18.74 11.91 22.25
C VAL A 217 -19.70 13.06 22.56
N ASP A 218 -20.65 13.34 21.67
CA ASP A 218 -21.65 14.39 21.86
C ASP A 218 -22.53 14.11 23.09
N GLU A 219 -22.99 12.87 23.25
CA GLU A 219 -23.77 12.43 24.42
C GLU A 219 -22.98 12.56 25.72
N SER A 220 -21.72 12.09 25.73
CA SER A 220 -20.85 12.17 26.92
C SER A 220 -20.50 13.61 27.26
N GLN A 221 -20.31 14.47 26.26
CA GLN A 221 -20.03 15.89 26.45
C GLN A 221 -21.24 16.60 27.06
N ALA A 222 -22.45 16.34 26.54
CA ALA A 222 -23.68 16.88 27.10
C ALA A 222 -23.91 16.45 28.55
N LEU A 223 -23.59 15.19 28.88
CA LEU A 223 -23.67 14.68 30.25
C LEU A 223 -22.69 15.38 31.19
N VAL A 224 -21.42 15.53 30.78
CA VAL A 224 -20.41 16.27 31.54
C VAL A 224 -20.83 17.72 31.76
N ASP A 225 -21.34 18.39 30.72
CA ASP A 225 -21.77 19.79 30.80
C ASP A 225 -22.97 19.95 31.74
N ALA A 226 -23.93 19.02 31.71
CA ALA A 226 -25.06 18.99 32.62
C ALA A 226 -24.62 18.81 34.09
N THR A 227 -23.74 17.85 34.36
CA THR A 227 -23.20 17.60 35.71
C THR A 227 -22.39 18.78 36.21
N MET A 228 -21.56 19.40 35.37
CA MET A 228 -20.79 20.60 35.71
C MET A 228 -21.68 21.79 36.06
N ASN A 229 -22.78 21.98 35.32
CA ASN A 229 -23.76 23.02 35.62
C ASN A 229 -24.48 22.76 36.95
N GLU A 230 -24.79 21.50 37.27
CA GLU A 230 -25.40 21.13 38.54
C GLU A 230 -24.44 21.34 39.72
N VAL A 231 -23.18 20.90 39.59
CA VAL A 231 -22.12 21.18 40.58
C VAL A 231 -21.96 22.68 40.80
N LYS A 232 -22.03 23.49 39.74
CA LYS A 232 -21.95 24.95 39.83
C LYS A 232 -23.12 25.52 40.63
N LYS A 233 -24.37 25.11 40.36
CA LYS A 233 -25.55 25.54 41.13
C LYS A 233 -25.42 25.18 42.60
N ILE A 234 -25.06 23.93 42.91
CA ILE A 234 -24.86 23.47 44.29
C ILE A 234 -23.82 24.33 45.03
N ARG A 235 -22.72 24.72 44.35
CA ARG A 235 -21.70 25.62 44.92
C ARG A 235 -22.18 27.06 45.10
N GLU A 236 -23.04 27.57 44.21
CA GLU A 236 -23.60 28.91 44.30
C GLU A 236 -24.69 29.02 45.39
N GLU A 237 -25.48 27.97 45.59
CA GLU A 237 -26.52 27.87 46.63
C GLU A 237 -25.97 27.56 48.03
N ALA A 238 -24.74 27.04 48.12
CA ALA A 238 -24.08 26.81 49.40
C ALA A 238 -23.96 28.14 50.18
N PRO A 239 -24.39 28.19 51.45
CA PRO A 239 -24.39 29.42 52.23
C PRO A 239 -22.96 29.96 52.34
N LYS A 240 -22.72 31.18 51.85
CA LYS A 240 -21.52 31.95 52.13
C LYS A 240 -21.54 32.35 53.60
N TYR A 241 -21.15 31.44 54.47
CA TYR A 241 -21.06 31.73 55.88
C TYR A 241 -19.80 32.57 56.10
N ASN A 242 -19.97 33.87 56.31
CA ASN A 242 -18.95 34.73 56.89
C ASN A 242 -18.77 34.31 58.37
N VAL A 243 -18.10 33.19 58.61
CA VAL A 243 -17.75 32.78 59.96
C VAL A 243 -16.55 33.63 60.37
N THR A 244 -16.79 34.68 61.17
CA THR A 244 -15.76 35.16 62.09
C THR A 244 -15.43 33.97 62.99
N PRO A 245 -14.19 33.45 63.01
CA PRO A 245 -13.88 32.23 63.76
C PRO A 245 -14.22 32.46 65.24
N SER A 246 -15.27 31.77 65.69
CA SER A 246 -15.65 31.75 67.10
C SER A 246 -14.62 30.91 67.85
N ARG A 247 -13.66 31.59 68.47
CA ARG A 247 -12.74 30.99 69.44
C ARG A 247 -13.59 30.70 70.68
N GLY A 248 -13.97 29.44 70.84
CA GLY A 248 -14.92 29.00 71.87
C GLY A 248 -14.70 29.69 73.22
N ALA A 249 -15.73 30.41 73.67
CA ALA A 249 -15.90 30.80 75.07
C ALA A 249 -17.34 31.27 75.34
N ALA A 250 -17.87 30.74 76.44
CA ALA A 250 -19.08 31.06 77.20
C ALA A 250 -20.42 30.38 76.78
N PRO A 251 -21.14 29.78 77.75
CA PRO A 251 -22.44 29.17 77.53
C PRO A 251 -23.60 30.17 77.67
N ALA A 252 -24.78 29.73 77.22
CA ALA A 252 -26.10 30.38 77.22
C ALA A 252 -26.29 31.40 76.07
N ASN A 253 -27.33 31.32 75.24
CA ASN A 253 -28.72 31.04 75.57
C ASN A 253 -29.45 30.50 74.33
N THR A 254 -30.41 29.61 74.56
CA THR A 254 -31.23 28.95 73.53
C THR A 254 -32.13 29.96 72.83
N THR A 255 -31.81 30.29 71.58
CA THR A 255 -32.79 30.80 70.61
C THR A 255 -32.72 29.92 69.36
N THR A 256 -33.72 29.05 69.24
CA THR A 256 -34.03 28.24 68.06
C THR A 256 -34.36 29.16 66.89
N SER A 257 -33.35 29.58 66.14
CA SER A 257 -33.51 30.04 64.76
C SER A 257 -33.60 28.79 63.89
N THR A 258 -34.82 28.50 63.41
CA THR A 258 -35.12 27.47 62.41
C THR A 258 -34.31 27.75 61.15
N SER A 259 -33.10 27.20 61.12
CA SER A 259 -32.22 27.16 59.96
C SER A 259 -32.80 26.13 59.00
N ALA A 260 -32.93 26.47 57.72
CA ALA A 260 -33.38 25.55 56.69
C ALA A 260 -32.62 24.21 56.82
N PRO A 261 -33.27 23.06 56.55
CA PRO A 261 -32.62 21.76 56.69
C PRO A 261 -31.33 21.75 55.85
N ILE A 262 -30.19 21.67 56.53
CA ILE A 262 -28.89 21.55 55.88
C ILE A 262 -28.87 20.15 55.28
N SER A 263 -28.96 20.05 53.96
CA SER A 263 -28.84 18.77 53.27
C SER A 263 -27.39 18.27 53.33
N ASP A 264 -27.18 16.96 53.25
CA ASP A 264 -25.84 16.37 53.18
C ASP A 264 -25.04 16.97 52.01
N ASN A 265 -25.72 17.29 50.90
CA ASN A 265 -25.11 17.98 49.76
C ASN A 265 -24.59 19.38 50.10
N ASN A 266 -25.27 20.14 50.98
CA ASN A 266 -24.81 21.46 51.41
C ASN A 266 -23.53 21.38 52.25
N ILE A 267 -23.42 20.35 53.10
CA ILE A 267 -22.22 20.11 53.93
C ILE A 267 -21.04 19.73 53.03
N ILE A 268 -21.26 18.80 52.10
CA ILE A 268 -20.23 18.35 51.16
C ILE A 268 -19.80 19.50 50.24
N ALA A 269 -20.75 20.32 49.76
CA ALA A 269 -20.45 21.50 48.93
C ALA A 269 -19.59 22.52 49.68
N TYR A 270 -19.94 22.84 50.93
CA TYR A 270 -19.14 23.73 51.78
C TYR A 270 -17.74 23.16 52.03
N ALA A 271 -17.64 21.87 52.38
CA ALA A 271 -16.37 21.18 52.61
C ALA A 271 -15.49 21.15 51.35
N SER A 272 -16.09 21.03 50.16
CA SER A 272 -15.36 20.99 48.89
C SER A 272 -14.60 22.28 48.56
N ASN A 273 -15.00 23.43 49.12
CA ASN A 273 -14.28 24.70 48.97
C ASN A 273 -12.87 24.68 49.58
N PHE A 274 -12.60 23.72 50.47
CA PHE A 274 -11.33 23.61 51.17
C PHE A 274 -10.41 22.52 50.59
N LEU A 275 -10.83 21.81 49.53
CA LEU A 275 -9.99 20.83 48.83
C LEU A 275 -8.77 21.54 48.20
N GLY A 276 -7.57 21.06 48.52
CA GLY A 276 -6.31 21.67 48.09
C GLY A 276 -5.71 22.68 49.09
N THR A 277 -6.39 22.95 50.21
CA THR A 277 -5.80 23.71 51.32
C THR A 277 -4.60 22.94 51.89
N PRO A 278 -3.39 23.51 51.91
CA PRO A 278 -2.20 22.79 52.36
C PRO A 278 -2.26 22.47 53.86
N TYR A 279 -1.68 21.34 54.26
CA TYR A 279 -1.44 21.05 55.67
C TYR A 279 -0.31 21.95 56.18
N LEU A 280 -0.59 22.72 57.24
CA LEU A 280 0.38 23.60 57.89
C LEU A 280 0.30 23.38 59.39
N TRP A 281 1.41 22.99 60.01
CA TRP A 281 1.48 22.74 61.44
C TRP A 281 1.05 23.99 62.25
N GLY A 282 0.08 23.83 63.15
CA GLY A 282 -0.58 24.91 63.88
C GLY A 282 -1.59 25.76 63.08
N GLY A 283 -1.92 25.39 61.84
CA GLY A 283 -2.84 26.12 60.97
C GLY A 283 -4.30 26.02 61.40
N THR A 284 -5.03 27.14 61.36
CA THR A 284 -6.43 27.23 61.82
C THR A 284 -7.36 27.92 60.83
N SER A 285 -6.94 28.17 59.59
CA SER A 285 -7.78 28.85 58.62
C SER A 285 -7.65 28.29 57.20
N PRO A 286 -8.73 28.35 56.41
CA PRO A 286 -8.71 28.03 54.98
C PRO A 286 -7.62 28.74 54.17
N SER A 287 -7.25 29.96 54.57
CA SER A 287 -6.29 30.80 53.85
C SER A 287 -4.83 30.52 54.18
N THR A 288 -4.54 29.89 55.33
CA THR A 288 -3.16 29.65 55.81
C THR A 288 -2.80 28.18 55.87
N GLY A 289 -3.79 27.28 55.93
CA GLY A 289 -3.60 25.85 56.11
C GLY A 289 -4.30 25.34 57.37
N PHE A 290 -4.52 24.04 57.44
CA PHE A 290 -5.13 23.38 58.60
C PHE A 290 -4.15 22.43 59.28
N ASP A 291 -4.27 22.30 60.61
CA ASP A 291 -3.67 21.24 61.42
C ASP A 291 -4.74 20.53 62.26
N CYS A 292 -4.54 19.23 62.52
CA CYS A 292 -5.39 18.41 63.38
C CYS A 292 -5.37 18.86 64.85
N SER A 293 -4.39 19.67 65.27
CA SER A 293 -4.24 20.13 66.65
C SER A 293 -5.35 21.08 67.13
N GLY A 294 -6.20 21.59 66.23
CA GLY A 294 -7.31 22.50 66.54
C GLY A 294 -8.66 21.82 66.78
N PHE A 295 -8.77 20.51 66.60
CA PHE A 295 -9.98 19.72 66.90
C PHE A 295 -9.85 19.06 68.27
N THR A 296 -10.14 19.79 69.34
CA THR A 296 -10.34 19.25 70.70
C THR A 296 -11.70 19.67 71.23
#